data_AF-A0A316NNF9-F1
#
_entry.id   AF-A0A316NNF9-F1
#
_cell.length_a   1.000
_cell.length_b   1.000
_cell.length_c   1.000
_cell.angle_alpha   90.00
_cell.angle_beta   90.00
_cell.angle_gamma   90.00
#
_symmetry.space_group_name_H-M   'P 1'
#
loop_
_entity.id
_entity.type
_entity.pdbx_description
1 polymer ?
#
loop_
_entity_poly.entity_id
_entity_poly.type
_entity_poly.pdbx_seq_one_letter_code
_entity_poly.pdbx_strand_id
1 'polypeptide(L)'
;SISLLDFENGWEITNSPMSFMPLGKLRMPETSAAGDVSHGGKKHLISFKHAGPGRRVLNARMDNFGPGGAITAHIELFDEPEDSMVICTPFDKPGHFYYNQKINCMRAEGEVSYNGVKYVFDPSESFAVLDWGRGVWTYHNTWYWGSASYHVDGVPFGWNIGYGFGDCSAASENMLFYNGRAHKLSQVKFNIPGNEKDFMSPWTFTSDDGRFEMDFVPMLDRAACTDVKLIKSDQHQVFGRFTGKAVLDDGTVIEVRDFPGFAEKVENKW
;
A
#
# COMPACT_ATOMS: atom_id res chain seq x y z
N SER A 1 7.08 -6.49 8.09
CA SER A 1 8.18 -6.88 7.20
C SER A 1 8.97 -5.64 6.83
N ILE A 2 10.16 -5.80 6.26
CA ILE A 2 10.83 -4.73 5.50
C ILE A 2 10.97 -5.25 4.08
N SER A 3 10.66 -4.40 3.10
CA SER A 3 10.88 -4.66 1.69
C SER A 3 11.62 -3.48 1.09
N LEU A 4 12.68 -3.76 0.32
CA LEU A 4 13.41 -2.76 -0.47
C LEU A 4 13.40 -3.22 -1.92
N LEU A 5 12.95 -2.34 -2.80
CA LEU A 5 12.77 -2.61 -4.23
C LEU A 5 13.61 -1.61 -5.02
N ASP A 6 14.25 -2.08 -6.07
CA ASP A 6 15.03 -1.29 -7.01
C ASP A 6 14.52 -1.58 -8.42
N PHE A 7 13.80 -0.61 -8.98
CA PHE A 7 13.17 -0.74 -10.29
C PHE A 7 14.15 -0.51 -11.45
N GLU A 8 15.27 0.17 -11.21
CA GLU A 8 16.29 0.41 -12.24
C GLU A 8 17.09 -0.86 -12.50
N ASN A 9 17.46 -1.56 -11.42
CA ASN A 9 18.22 -2.80 -11.47
C ASN A 9 17.33 -4.05 -11.45
N GLY A 10 16.03 -3.91 -11.24
CA GLY A 10 15.03 -4.98 -11.34
C GLY A 10 15.12 -6.02 -10.23
N TRP A 11 15.42 -5.63 -9.00
CA TRP A 11 15.48 -6.56 -7.85
C TRP A 11 14.63 -6.11 -6.68
N GLU A 12 14.24 -7.07 -5.84
CA GLU A 12 13.59 -6.82 -4.56
C GLU A 12 14.20 -7.72 -3.48
N ILE A 13 14.17 -7.24 -2.23
CA ILE A 13 14.47 -8.04 -1.05
C ILE A 13 13.37 -7.79 -0.03
N THR A 14 12.72 -8.86 0.39
CA THR A 14 11.74 -8.84 1.47
C THR A 14 12.19 -9.74 2.62
N ASN A 15 12.17 -9.21 3.84
CA ASN A 15 12.43 -9.98 5.04
C ASN A 15 11.40 -9.71 6.12
N SER A 16 10.86 -10.79 6.69
CA SER A 16 9.68 -10.79 7.56
C SER A 16 9.94 -11.59 8.83
N PRO A 17 10.54 -10.98 9.86
CA PRO A 17 10.64 -11.61 11.16
C PRO A 17 9.24 -11.89 11.72
N MET A 18 8.93 -13.17 11.92
CA MET A 18 7.64 -13.61 12.46
C MET A 18 7.70 -13.72 13.98
N SER A 19 6.65 -13.24 14.65
CA SER A 19 6.42 -13.51 16.07
C SER A 19 5.42 -14.63 16.22
N PHE A 20 5.80 -15.69 16.94
CA PHE A 20 4.87 -16.75 17.27
C PHE A 20 3.88 -16.27 18.33
N MET A 21 2.58 -16.27 18.00
CA MET A 21 1.46 -15.95 18.89
C MET A 21 1.70 -14.69 19.74
N PRO A 22 1.54 -13.48 19.17
CA PRO A 22 1.81 -12.25 19.91
C PRO A 22 0.87 -12.04 21.10
N LEU A 23 -0.32 -12.67 21.13
CA LEU A 23 -1.28 -12.65 22.26
C LEU A 23 -1.48 -11.25 22.87
N GLY A 24 -1.61 -10.23 22.01
CA GLY A 24 -1.82 -8.84 22.44
C GLY A 24 -0.57 -8.09 22.95
N LYS A 25 0.61 -8.73 23.01
CA LYS A 25 1.86 -8.11 23.50
C LYS A 25 2.29 -6.87 22.72
N LEU A 26 1.88 -6.75 21.45
CA LEU A 26 2.18 -5.59 20.61
C LEU A 26 1.37 -4.35 21.00
N ARG A 27 0.30 -4.49 21.79
CA ARG A 27 -0.57 -3.39 22.25
C ARG A 27 -0.93 -2.41 21.12
N MET A 28 -1.35 -2.96 19.98
CA MET A 28 -1.69 -2.17 18.79
C MET A 28 -2.76 -1.14 19.16
N PRO A 29 -2.58 0.15 18.82
CA PRO A 29 -3.48 1.22 19.22
C PRO A 29 -4.85 1.06 18.58
N GLU A 30 -5.91 1.53 19.22
CA GLU A 30 -7.28 1.42 18.71
C GLU A 30 -7.56 2.26 17.46
N THR A 31 -6.69 3.23 17.14
CA THR A 31 -6.83 4.13 15.99
C THR A 31 -5.46 4.38 15.36
N SER A 32 -5.43 4.74 14.08
CA SER A 32 -4.23 5.22 13.37
C SER A 32 -3.79 6.62 13.85
N ALA A 33 -4.70 7.38 14.47
CA ALA A 33 -4.49 8.77 14.88
C ALA A 33 -3.62 8.93 16.13
N ALA A 34 -3.43 7.87 16.91
CA ALA A 34 -2.65 7.91 18.14
C ALA A 34 -1.98 6.57 18.45
N GLY A 35 -0.91 6.63 19.25
CA GLY A 35 -0.22 5.48 19.78
C GLY A 35 0.90 4.98 18.89
N ASP A 36 2.04 4.69 19.52
CA ASP A 36 3.22 4.17 18.84
C ASP A 36 3.14 2.65 18.71
N VAL A 37 3.58 2.12 17.56
CA VAL A 37 3.74 0.69 17.35
C VAL A 37 5.23 0.41 17.17
N SER A 38 5.74 -0.59 17.90
CA SER A 38 7.07 -1.09 17.66
C SER A 38 7.12 -2.61 17.78
N HIS A 39 7.89 -3.23 16.89
CA HIS A 39 8.17 -4.64 16.89
C HIS A 39 9.67 -4.84 16.68
N GLY A 40 10.34 -5.54 17.60
CA GLY A 40 11.78 -5.72 17.49
C GLY A 40 12.34 -6.66 18.55
N GLY A 41 13.64 -6.89 18.43
CA GLY A 41 14.46 -7.67 19.34
C GLY A 41 15.93 -7.39 19.10
N LYS A 42 16.80 -8.36 19.38
CA LYS A 42 18.25 -8.17 19.24
C LYS A 42 18.68 -7.87 17.79
N LYS A 43 18.05 -8.54 16.81
CA LYS A 43 18.46 -8.54 15.39
C LYS A 43 17.64 -7.63 14.47
N HIS A 44 16.54 -7.06 14.95
CA HIS A 44 15.67 -6.21 14.14
C HIS A 44 14.85 -5.24 14.99
N LEU A 45 14.42 -4.15 14.38
CA LEU A 45 13.46 -3.19 14.90
C LEU A 45 12.64 -2.66 13.72
N ILE A 46 11.34 -2.53 13.91
CA ILE A 46 10.43 -1.78 13.06
C ILE A 46 9.57 -0.97 14.00
N SER A 47 9.50 0.34 13.81
CA SER A 47 8.66 1.22 14.64
C SER A 47 8.01 2.31 13.81
N PHE A 48 6.77 2.61 14.18
CA PHE A 48 5.93 3.66 13.66
C PHE A 48 5.53 4.52 14.84
N LYS A 49 5.93 5.78 14.84
CA LYS A 49 5.68 6.70 15.95
C LYS A 49 5.01 7.98 15.48
N HIS A 50 4.17 8.56 16.33
CA HIS A 50 3.62 9.89 16.09
C HIS A 50 4.65 10.95 16.48
N ALA A 51 4.82 11.97 15.63
CA ALA A 51 5.76 13.06 15.85
C ALA A 51 5.09 14.44 15.82
N GLY A 52 3.81 14.48 16.19
CA GLY A 52 2.95 15.65 16.13
C GLY A 52 1.79 15.46 15.13
N PRO A 53 0.90 16.46 15.02
CA PRO A 53 -0.23 16.43 14.09
C PRO A 53 0.25 16.19 12.65
N GLY A 54 -0.34 15.23 11.95
CA GLY A 54 -0.02 14.97 10.55
C GLY A 54 1.36 14.34 10.29
N ARG A 55 2.14 14.03 11.33
CA ARG A 55 3.52 13.55 11.20
C ARG A 55 3.72 12.15 11.78
N ARG A 56 4.49 11.32 11.09
CA ARG A 56 4.90 9.99 11.54
C ARG A 56 6.40 9.83 11.37
N VAL A 57 7.04 9.09 12.27
CA VAL A 57 8.45 8.69 12.12
C VAL A 57 8.52 7.18 12.06
N LEU A 58 9.09 6.69 10.97
CA LEU A 58 9.33 5.29 10.70
C LEU A 58 10.81 5.01 10.92
N ASN A 59 11.12 4.13 11.86
CA ASN A 59 12.48 3.61 12.03
C ASN A 59 12.48 2.11 11.78
N ALA A 60 13.45 1.64 11.00
CA ALA A 60 13.66 0.22 10.80
C ALA A 60 15.15 -0.14 10.87
N ARG A 61 15.44 -1.32 11.42
CA ARG A 61 16.77 -1.95 11.38
C ARG A 61 16.58 -3.44 11.23
N MET A 62 17.40 -4.09 10.42
CA MET A 62 17.49 -5.54 10.39
C MET A 62 18.91 -5.98 10.05
N ASP A 63 19.55 -6.73 10.94
CA ASP A 63 20.98 -7.05 10.84
C ASP A 63 21.28 -8.03 9.68
N ASN A 64 20.34 -8.93 9.41
CA ASN A 64 20.44 -9.93 8.35
C ASN A 64 19.30 -9.73 7.34
N PHE A 65 19.27 -8.56 6.70
CA PHE A 65 18.20 -8.23 5.76
C PHE A 65 18.32 -9.03 4.46
N GLY A 66 19.52 -9.09 3.88
CA GLY A 66 19.82 -9.82 2.66
C GLY A 66 21.33 -10.01 2.42
N PRO A 67 21.78 -10.34 1.20
CA PRO A 67 23.19 -10.59 0.89
C PRO A 67 24.14 -9.42 1.22
N GLY A 68 23.67 -8.19 1.07
CA GLY A 68 24.39 -6.96 1.45
C GLY A 68 24.41 -6.66 2.96
N GLY A 69 23.95 -7.58 3.80
CA GLY A 69 23.97 -7.45 5.26
C GLY A 69 22.77 -6.69 5.82
N ALA A 70 23.07 -5.67 6.65
CA ALA A 70 22.06 -4.97 7.41
C ALA A 70 21.35 -3.88 6.60
N ILE A 71 20.07 -3.64 6.91
CA ILE A 71 19.33 -2.46 6.48
C ILE A 71 19.04 -1.57 7.69
N THR A 72 19.11 -0.27 7.47
CA THR A 72 18.62 0.76 8.42
C THR A 72 17.78 1.78 7.66
N ALA A 73 16.69 2.22 8.27
CA ALA A 73 15.81 3.24 7.72
C ALA A 73 15.41 4.23 8.80
N HIS A 74 15.42 5.51 8.46
CA HIS A 74 14.80 6.59 9.21
C HIS A 74 14.05 7.47 8.21
N ILE A 75 12.72 7.45 8.28
CA ILE A 75 11.85 8.17 7.35
C ILE A 75 10.83 8.95 8.18
N GLU A 76 10.74 10.25 7.95
CA GLU A 76 9.65 11.08 8.45
C GLU A 76 8.58 11.22 7.36
N LEU A 77 7.33 10.98 7.75
CA LEU A 77 6.16 11.26 6.92
C LEU A 77 5.47 12.50 7.46
N PHE A 78 5.06 13.39 6.57
CA PHE A 78 4.38 14.65 6.92
C PHE A 78 3.43 15.09 5.80
N ASP A 79 2.80 16.25 5.99
CA ASP A 79 1.72 16.76 5.12
C ASP A 79 0.60 15.72 4.94
N GLU A 80 0.12 15.18 6.05
CA GLU A 80 -1.09 14.35 6.07
C GLU A 80 -2.25 15.12 5.39
N PRO A 81 -2.92 14.53 4.38
CA PRO A 81 -4.01 15.19 3.67
C PRO A 81 -5.22 15.46 4.57
N GLU A 82 -6.09 16.39 4.15
CA GLU A 82 -7.35 16.71 4.83
C GLU A 82 -8.24 15.46 4.93
N ASP A 83 -8.34 14.72 3.82
CA ASP A 83 -9.15 13.51 3.73
C ASP A 83 -8.30 12.23 3.66
N SER A 84 -8.85 11.15 4.19
CA SER A 84 -8.32 9.79 4.04
C SER A 84 -9.45 8.81 3.69
N MET A 85 -9.11 7.71 3.03
CA MET A 85 -10.08 6.64 2.78
C MET A 85 -10.28 5.89 4.08
N VAL A 86 -11.53 5.77 4.53
CA VAL A 86 -11.90 4.93 5.67
C VAL A 86 -13.09 4.06 5.27
N ILE A 87 -12.99 2.75 5.51
CA ILE A 87 -14.05 1.80 5.22
C ILE A 87 -14.14 0.75 6.34
N CYS A 88 -15.36 0.27 6.59
CA CYS A 88 -15.61 -0.90 7.41
C CYS A 88 -16.62 -1.82 6.70
N THR A 89 -16.15 -2.96 6.15
CA THR A 89 -16.99 -3.94 5.47
C THR A 89 -17.23 -5.18 6.34
N PRO A 90 -18.44 -5.77 6.33
CA PRO A 90 -18.69 -7.05 6.97
C PRO A 90 -18.16 -8.19 6.11
N PHE A 91 -17.93 -9.36 6.70
CA PHE A 91 -17.87 -10.62 5.95
C PHE A 91 -19.21 -11.35 6.07
N ASP A 92 -19.47 -12.33 5.19
CA ASP A 92 -20.58 -13.27 5.30
C ASP A 92 -20.34 -14.32 6.43
N LYS A 93 -20.01 -13.81 7.60
CA LYS A 93 -19.79 -14.57 8.83
C LYS A 93 -19.99 -13.65 10.03
N PRO A 94 -20.93 -13.95 10.95
CA PRO A 94 -21.18 -13.12 12.12
C PRO A 94 -19.91 -12.81 12.93
N GLY A 95 -19.76 -11.55 13.35
CA GLY A 95 -18.61 -11.07 14.13
C GLY A 95 -17.31 -10.89 13.34
N HIS A 96 -17.33 -11.06 12.02
CA HIS A 96 -16.18 -10.85 11.15
C HIS A 96 -16.34 -9.55 10.37
N PHE A 97 -15.28 -8.74 10.33
CA PHE A 97 -15.28 -7.44 9.67
C PHE A 97 -13.87 -7.07 9.20
N TYR A 98 -13.80 -6.14 8.27
CA TYR A 98 -12.59 -5.50 7.80
C TYR A 98 -12.75 -3.98 7.89
N TYR A 99 -11.96 -3.37 8.75
CA TYR A 99 -11.75 -1.93 8.80
C TYR A 99 -10.43 -1.61 8.12
N ASN A 100 -10.42 -0.59 7.26
CA ASN A 100 -9.20 -0.02 6.74
C ASN A 100 -9.25 1.50 6.75
N GLN A 101 -8.10 2.11 7.02
CA GLN A 101 -7.83 3.50 6.72
C GLN A 101 -6.57 3.60 5.87
N LYS A 102 -6.67 4.32 4.75
CA LYS A 102 -5.53 4.63 3.89
C LYS A 102 -5.34 6.13 3.75
N ILE A 103 -4.12 6.57 4.03
CA ILE A 103 -3.70 7.97 3.94
C ILE A 103 -2.71 8.07 2.79
N ASN A 104 -3.18 8.58 1.66
CA ASN A 104 -2.38 8.76 0.45
C ASN A 104 -1.67 10.11 0.45
N CYS A 105 -0.72 10.29 -0.46
CA CYS A 105 -0.04 11.57 -0.73
C CYS A 105 0.74 12.18 0.46
N MET A 106 1.07 11.41 1.50
CA MET A 106 1.98 11.89 2.54
C MET A 106 3.37 12.12 1.94
N ARG A 107 4.03 13.20 2.32
CA ARG A 107 5.40 13.50 1.91
C ARG A 107 6.36 12.68 2.77
N ALA A 108 7.46 12.23 2.18
CA ALA A 108 8.45 11.42 2.85
C ALA A 108 9.83 12.08 2.77
N GLU A 109 10.52 12.20 3.90
CA GLU A 109 11.92 12.60 3.94
C GLU A 109 12.76 11.65 4.78
N GLY A 110 14.06 11.57 4.50
CA GLY A 110 15.00 10.77 5.27
C GLY A 110 15.79 9.82 4.40
N GLU A 111 16.15 8.66 4.96
CA GLU A 111 17.09 7.76 4.30
C GLU A 111 16.89 6.29 4.64
N VAL A 112 17.27 5.44 3.68
CA VAL A 112 17.49 4.02 3.84
C VAL A 112 18.93 3.72 3.47
N SER A 113 19.63 2.94 4.28
CA SER A 113 20.99 2.45 3.98
C SER A 113 20.97 0.93 3.86
N TYR A 114 21.51 0.41 2.76
CA TYR A 114 21.65 -1.01 2.49
C TYR A 114 22.84 -1.27 1.56
N ASN A 115 23.64 -2.30 1.84
CA ASN A 115 24.75 -2.72 0.98
C ASN A 115 25.77 -1.59 0.63
N GLY A 116 26.02 -0.68 1.58
CA GLY A 116 26.88 0.49 1.36
C GLY A 116 26.26 1.61 0.50
N VAL A 117 25.03 1.43 0.02
CA VAL A 117 24.24 2.42 -0.71
C VAL A 117 23.31 3.15 0.24
N LYS A 118 23.17 4.45 0.05
CA LYS A 118 22.25 5.32 0.77
C LYS A 118 21.19 5.84 -0.20
N TYR A 119 19.94 5.45 0.03
CA TYR A 119 18.76 5.92 -0.67
C TYR A 119 18.19 7.10 0.11
N VAL A 120 18.18 8.28 -0.49
CA VAL A 120 17.68 9.51 0.13
C VAL A 120 16.28 9.80 -0.40
N PHE A 121 15.35 10.04 0.52
CA PHE A 121 14.01 10.50 0.20
C PHE A 121 14.03 12.02 0.26
N ASP A 122 14.11 12.67 -0.90
CA ASP A 122 13.88 14.10 -1.01
C ASP A 122 12.37 14.33 -0.94
N PRO A 123 11.88 15.13 0.03
CA PRO A 123 10.46 15.36 0.16
C PRO A 123 9.87 15.87 -1.13
N SER A 124 10.56 16.70 -1.94
CA SER A 124 10.04 17.22 -3.22
C SER A 124 9.54 16.12 -4.18
N GLU A 125 10.12 14.92 -4.15
CA GLU A 125 9.80 13.82 -5.08
C GLU A 125 9.36 12.52 -4.36
N SER A 126 9.38 12.50 -3.04
CA SER A 126 9.13 11.28 -2.25
C SER A 126 7.77 11.31 -1.57
N PHE A 127 7.05 10.20 -1.71
CA PHE A 127 5.71 10.04 -1.17
C PHE A 127 5.54 8.69 -0.45
N ALA A 128 4.58 8.66 0.45
CA ALA A 128 4.15 7.45 1.13
C ALA A 128 2.62 7.33 1.15
N VAL A 129 2.18 6.09 1.26
CA VAL A 129 0.83 5.74 1.68
C VAL A 129 0.93 5.05 3.04
N LEU A 130 0.10 5.47 3.99
CA LEU A 130 -0.12 4.73 5.23
C LEU A 130 -1.34 3.84 5.04
N ASP A 131 -1.18 2.53 5.17
CA ASP A 131 -2.28 1.55 5.18
C ASP A 131 -2.43 0.99 6.60
N TRP A 132 -3.59 1.22 7.22
CA TRP A 132 -3.91 0.78 8.57
C TRP A 132 -5.17 -0.09 8.56
N GLY A 133 -4.98 -1.40 8.67
CA GLY A 133 -6.06 -2.37 8.75
C GLY A 133 -6.34 -2.88 10.17
N ARG A 134 -7.61 -3.12 10.47
CA ARG A 134 -8.07 -3.92 11.61
C ARG A 134 -9.24 -4.80 11.19
N GLY A 135 -9.30 -6.02 11.70
CA GLY A 135 -10.43 -6.88 11.39
C GLY A 135 -10.41 -8.20 12.12
N VAL A 136 -11.42 -9.00 11.79
CA VAL A 136 -11.50 -10.42 12.11
C VAL A 136 -11.78 -11.12 10.78
N TRP A 137 -10.73 -11.61 10.16
CA TRP A 137 -10.76 -12.18 8.81
C TRP A 137 -11.42 -13.55 8.79
N THR A 138 -12.11 -13.86 7.70
CA THR A 138 -12.45 -15.25 7.38
C THR A 138 -11.19 -16.00 6.98
N TYR A 139 -11.25 -17.34 7.00
CA TYR A 139 -10.09 -18.17 6.71
C TYR A 139 -9.52 -17.96 5.30
N HIS A 140 -10.36 -17.70 4.30
CA HIS A 140 -9.94 -17.56 2.90
C HIS A 140 -10.44 -16.24 2.32
N ASN A 141 -9.51 -15.43 1.82
CA ASN A 141 -9.80 -14.13 1.22
C ASN A 141 -8.98 -13.96 -0.05
N THR A 142 -9.59 -13.30 -1.04
CA THR A 142 -8.88 -12.78 -2.20
C THR A 142 -9.22 -11.32 -2.35
N TRP A 143 -8.22 -10.46 -2.51
CA TRP A 143 -8.43 -9.04 -2.72
C TRP A 143 -7.53 -8.48 -3.80
N TYR A 144 -7.93 -7.30 -4.26
CA TYR A 144 -7.24 -6.48 -5.24
C TYR A 144 -7.07 -5.11 -4.61
N TRP A 145 -5.88 -4.56 -4.70
CA TRP A 145 -5.59 -3.23 -4.19
C TRP A 145 -4.59 -2.52 -5.09
N GLY A 146 -4.77 -1.23 -5.31
CA GLY A 146 -3.84 -0.40 -6.04
C GLY A 146 -3.75 0.97 -5.39
N SER A 147 -2.55 1.52 -5.41
CA SER A 147 -2.29 2.82 -4.81
C SER A 147 -1.17 3.53 -5.55
N ALA A 148 -1.33 4.85 -5.67
CA ALA A 148 -0.31 5.73 -6.21
C ALA A 148 -0.36 7.08 -5.51
N SER A 149 0.77 7.77 -5.44
CA SER A 149 0.89 9.10 -4.84
C SER A 149 2.10 9.80 -5.43
N TYR A 150 1.88 10.93 -6.10
CA TYR A 150 2.92 11.77 -6.67
C TYR A 150 2.38 13.20 -6.85
N HIS A 151 2.96 13.99 -7.76
CA HIS A 151 2.36 15.25 -8.21
C HIS A 151 1.87 15.15 -9.65
N VAL A 152 0.86 15.97 -9.96
CA VAL A 152 0.51 16.38 -11.32
C VAL A 152 0.58 17.90 -11.35
N ASP A 153 1.43 18.46 -12.23
CA ASP A 153 1.67 19.90 -12.34
C ASP A 153 2.00 20.59 -11.00
N GLY A 154 2.77 19.90 -10.15
CA GLY A 154 3.17 20.39 -8.83
C GLY A 154 2.10 20.27 -7.73
N VAL A 155 0.92 19.74 -8.04
CA VAL A 155 -0.15 19.50 -7.07
C VAL A 155 -0.16 18.03 -6.64
N PRO A 156 -0.17 17.71 -5.34
CA PRO A 156 -0.27 16.33 -4.87
C PRO A 156 -1.52 15.64 -5.43
N PHE A 157 -1.31 14.50 -6.05
CA PHE A 157 -2.36 13.67 -6.63
C PHE A 157 -2.06 12.20 -6.38
N GLY A 158 -3.12 11.41 -6.19
CA GLY A 158 -3.00 9.98 -5.96
C GLY A 158 -4.35 9.31 -5.87
N TRP A 159 -4.32 8.02 -5.59
CA TRP A 159 -5.55 7.24 -5.47
C TRP A 159 -5.34 6.02 -4.58
N ASN A 160 -6.47 5.55 -4.07
CA ASN A 160 -6.65 4.23 -3.53
C ASN A 160 -7.75 3.52 -4.32
N ILE A 161 -7.50 2.33 -4.82
CA ILE A 161 -8.49 1.52 -5.55
C ILE A 161 -8.40 0.07 -5.08
N GLY A 162 -9.52 -0.64 -4.95
CA GLY A 162 -9.52 -2.02 -4.50
C GLY A 162 -10.90 -2.60 -4.22
N TYR A 163 -10.93 -3.92 -4.07
CA TYR A 163 -12.12 -4.72 -3.79
C TYR A 163 -11.74 -6.14 -3.34
N GLY A 164 -12.72 -6.89 -2.83
CA GLY A 164 -12.60 -8.31 -2.47
C GLY A 164 -12.43 -8.58 -0.96
N PHE A 165 -12.10 -7.56 -0.17
CA PHE A 165 -12.14 -7.67 1.29
C PHE A 165 -13.54 -7.42 1.86
N GLY A 166 -14.19 -8.50 2.27
CA GLY A 166 -15.56 -8.45 2.80
C GLY A 166 -16.59 -8.18 1.70
N ASP A 167 -17.82 -7.90 2.13
CA ASP A 167 -18.92 -7.51 1.25
C ASP A 167 -18.80 -6.03 0.85
N CYS A 168 -18.45 -5.81 -0.42
CA CYS A 168 -18.30 -4.49 -1.02
C CYS A 168 -19.55 -4.04 -1.82
N SER A 169 -20.69 -4.71 -1.67
CA SER A 169 -21.92 -4.38 -2.41
C SER A 169 -22.50 -3.02 -2.06
N ALA A 170 -22.29 -2.57 -0.81
CA ALA A 170 -22.80 -1.29 -0.31
C ALA A 170 -21.75 -0.16 -0.26
N ALA A 171 -20.46 -0.51 -0.30
CA ALA A 171 -19.36 0.45 -0.23
C ALA A 171 -18.09 -0.10 -0.91
N SER A 172 -17.31 0.80 -1.50
CA SER A 172 -15.98 0.49 -2.05
C SER A 172 -14.91 1.37 -1.41
N GLU A 173 -13.66 0.95 -1.46
CA GLU A 173 -12.51 1.75 -1.00
C GLU A 173 -11.95 2.70 -2.09
N ASN A 174 -12.58 2.73 -3.27
CA ASN A 174 -12.07 3.47 -4.44
C ASN A 174 -12.21 5.00 -4.24
N MET A 175 -11.09 5.72 -4.23
CA MET A 175 -11.02 7.18 -4.08
C MET A 175 -9.83 7.75 -4.85
N LEU A 176 -10.00 8.93 -5.42
CA LEU A 176 -8.91 9.82 -5.82
C LEU A 176 -8.61 10.78 -4.68
N PHE A 177 -7.39 11.29 -4.63
CA PHE A 177 -6.98 12.37 -3.75
C PHE A 177 -6.30 13.46 -4.58
N TYR A 178 -6.83 14.67 -4.54
CA TYR A 178 -6.26 15.83 -5.25
C TYR A 178 -6.14 17.00 -4.29
N ASN A 179 -4.92 17.52 -4.12
CA ASN A 179 -4.60 18.63 -3.21
C ASN A 179 -5.16 18.42 -1.79
N GLY A 180 -5.02 17.20 -1.26
CA GLY A 180 -5.46 16.83 0.08
C GLY A 180 -6.95 16.48 0.21
N ARG A 181 -7.76 16.60 -0.86
CA ARG A 181 -9.20 16.31 -0.84
C ARG A 181 -9.54 15.01 -1.54
N ALA A 182 -10.46 14.26 -0.95
CA ALA A 182 -10.94 13.01 -1.52
C ALA A 182 -12.04 13.25 -2.57
N HIS A 183 -11.98 12.47 -3.65
CA HIS A 183 -13.04 12.36 -4.64
C HIS A 183 -13.44 10.90 -4.80
N LYS A 184 -14.70 10.61 -4.48
CA LYS A 184 -15.18 9.23 -4.41
C LYS A 184 -15.35 8.66 -5.81
N LEU A 185 -14.79 7.47 -6.03
CA LEU A 185 -15.02 6.67 -7.24
C LEU A 185 -16.06 5.58 -6.95
N SER A 186 -16.78 5.17 -7.99
CA SER A 186 -17.65 3.99 -7.97
C SER A 186 -16.82 2.69 -8.04
N GLN A 187 -17.25 1.65 -8.75
CA GLN A 187 -16.57 0.36 -8.79
C GLN A 187 -15.44 0.39 -9.83
N VAL A 188 -14.22 0.10 -9.39
CA VAL A 188 -13.03 -0.01 -10.25
C VAL A 188 -12.74 -1.48 -10.50
N LYS A 189 -12.47 -1.82 -11.77
CA LYS A 189 -12.10 -3.17 -12.20
C LYS A 189 -10.65 -3.18 -12.66
N PHE A 190 -9.91 -4.20 -12.22
CA PHE A 190 -8.53 -4.44 -12.64
C PHE A 190 -8.57 -5.48 -13.77
N ASN A 191 -8.26 -5.09 -14.99
CA ASN A 191 -8.32 -5.97 -16.16
C ASN A 191 -6.97 -6.67 -16.38
N ILE A 192 -6.60 -7.55 -15.44
CA ILE A 192 -5.35 -8.32 -15.50
C ILE A 192 -5.42 -9.36 -16.66
N PRO A 193 -4.44 -9.38 -17.58
CA PRO A 193 -4.36 -10.36 -18.66
C PRO A 193 -4.26 -11.82 -18.18
N GLY A 194 -4.40 -12.74 -19.14
CA GLY A 194 -4.20 -14.16 -18.88
C GLY A 194 -5.21 -14.75 -17.89
N ASN A 195 -6.43 -14.20 -17.85
CA ASN A 195 -7.46 -14.57 -16.86
C ASN A 195 -6.95 -14.34 -15.42
N GLU A 196 -6.39 -13.16 -15.19
CA GLU A 196 -5.84 -12.68 -13.92
C GLU A 196 -4.69 -13.51 -13.35
N LYS A 197 -3.79 -13.93 -14.24
CA LYS A 197 -2.59 -14.69 -13.91
C LYS A 197 -1.33 -14.19 -14.61
N ASP A 198 -1.49 -13.29 -15.58
CA ASP A 198 -0.38 -12.65 -16.27
C ASP A 198 -0.23 -11.23 -15.74
N PHE A 199 0.64 -11.10 -14.72
CA PHE A 199 0.86 -9.86 -13.97
C PHE A 199 1.91 -8.93 -14.58
N MET A 200 2.73 -9.45 -15.50
CA MET A 200 3.84 -8.70 -16.09
C MET A 200 3.55 -8.19 -17.51
N SER A 201 2.50 -8.70 -18.17
CA SER A 201 1.94 -8.05 -19.35
C SER A 201 1.18 -6.76 -18.98
N PRO A 202 1.13 -5.74 -19.86
CA PRO A 202 0.31 -4.55 -19.64
C PRO A 202 -1.16 -4.88 -19.34
N TRP A 203 -1.72 -4.18 -18.36
CA TRP A 203 -3.11 -4.32 -17.91
C TRP A 203 -3.78 -2.96 -17.86
N THR A 204 -5.11 -2.95 -17.81
CA THR A 204 -5.90 -1.72 -17.77
C THR A 204 -6.80 -1.67 -16.54
N PHE A 205 -7.22 -0.47 -16.18
CA PHE A 205 -8.13 -0.19 -15.07
C PHE A 205 -9.29 0.64 -15.59
N THR A 206 -10.50 0.26 -15.23
CA THR A 206 -11.73 0.94 -15.67
C THR A 206 -12.70 1.06 -14.51
N SER A 207 -13.31 2.23 -14.34
CA SER A 207 -14.41 2.45 -13.40
C SER A 207 -15.76 2.44 -14.11
N ASP A 208 -16.80 1.93 -13.48
CA ASP A 208 -18.15 1.89 -14.06
C ASP A 208 -18.81 3.27 -14.25
N ASP A 209 -18.31 4.30 -13.55
CA ASP A 209 -18.68 5.71 -13.73
C ASP A 209 -17.80 6.45 -14.77
N GLY A 210 -16.82 5.77 -15.38
CA GLY A 210 -15.90 6.33 -16.38
C GLY A 210 -14.93 7.40 -15.87
N ARG A 211 -14.76 7.52 -14.54
CA ARG A 211 -13.92 8.53 -13.89
C ARG A 211 -12.50 8.07 -13.61
N PHE A 212 -12.16 6.82 -13.87
CA PHE A 212 -10.83 6.25 -13.68
C PHE A 212 -10.51 5.25 -14.80
N GLU A 213 -9.71 5.70 -15.76
CA GLU A 213 -9.32 4.94 -16.94
C GLU A 213 -7.79 4.98 -17.06
N MET A 214 -7.12 3.86 -16.80
CA MET A 214 -5.66 3.81 -16.78
C MET A 214 -5.13 2.59 -17.54
N ASP A 215 -4.08 2.81 -18.33
CA ASP A 215 -3.14 1.77 -18.75
C ASP A 215 -2.06 1.63 -17.69
N PHE A 216 -1.59 0.41 -17.46
CA PHE A 216 -0.47 0.15 -16.57
C PHE A 216 0.57 -0.73 -17.24
N VAL A 217 1.83 -0.29 -17.14
CA VAL A 217 3.00 -1.02 -17.59
C VAL A 217 3.74 -1.57 -16.36
N PRO A 218 3.70 -2.89 -16.11
CA PRO A 218 4.45 -3.52 -15.04
C PRO A 218 5.96 -3.35 -15.20
N MET A 219 6.66 -3.17 -14.07
CA MET A 219 8.12 -3.12 -14.01
C MET A 219 8.69 -4.22 -13.13
N LEU A 220 8.04 -4.50 -11.99
CA LEU A 220 8.49 -5.51 -11.04
C LEU A 220 7.29 -6.13 -10.33
N ASP A 221 7.22 -7.46 -10.31
CA ASP A 221 6.26 -8.20 -9.48
C ASP A 221 6.97 -8.72 -8.24
N ARG A 222 6.60 -8.17 -7.08
CA ARG A 222 7.00 -8.69 -5.77
C ARG A 222 6.09 -9.89 -5.46
N ALA A 223 6.40 -11.01 -6.06
CA ALA A 223 5.67 -12.26 -5.90
C ALA A 223 6.14 -13.02 -4.65
N ALA A 224 5.21 -13.37 -3.76
CA ALA A 224 5.48 -14.22 -2.61
C ALA A 224 4.40 -15.30 -2.51
N CYS A 225 4.78 -16.54 -2.81
CA CYS A 225 3.92 -17.70 -2.67
C CYS A 225 4.43 -18.59 -1.52
N THR A 226 3.61 -18.77 -0.48
CA THR A 226 3.82 -19.74 0.60
C THR A 226 2.63 -20.67 0.63
N ASP A 227 2.85 -21.96 0.33
CA ASP A 227 1.82 -22.99 0.44
C ASP A 227 2.32 -24.12 1.33
N VAL A 228 1.85 -24.14 2.58
CA VAL A 228 2.20 -25.14 3.58
C VAL A 228 0.93 -25.63 4.27
N LYS A 229 0.47 -26.82 3.88
CA LYS A 229 -0.69 -27.53 4.45
C LYS A 229 -2.00 -26.74 4.33
N LEU A 230 -2.40 -26.05 5.41
CA LEU A 230 -3.63 -25.27 5.51
C LEU A 230 -3.36 -23.76 5.37
N ILE A 231 -2.10 -23.35 5.26
CA ILE A 231 -1.74 -21.95 5.09
C ILE A 231 -1.31 -21.76 3.65
N LYS A 232 -2.03 -20.91 2.91
CA LYS A 232 -1.66 -20.46 1.57
C LYS A 232 -1.58 -18.94 1.59
N SER A 233 -0.50 -18.35 1.12
CA SER A 233 -0.46 -16.94 0.79
C SER A 233 0.16 -16.81 -0.59
N ASP A 234 -0.61 -16.28 -1.53
CA ASP A 234 -0.25 -16.12 -2.93
C ASP A 234 -0.38 -14.62 -3.24
N GLN A 235 0.74 -13.91 -3.09
CA GLN A 235 0.80 -12.45 -3.19
C GLN A 235 1.49 -12.07 -4.49
N HIS A 236 0.83 -11.26 -5.31
CA HIS A 236 1.42 -10.56 -6.43
C HIS A 236 1.23 -9.07 -6.23
N GLN A 237 2.30 -8.37 -5.85
CA GLN A 237 2.31 -6.91 -5.72
C GLN A 237 3.14 -6.33 -6.85
N VAL A 238 2.46 -5.82 -7.87
CA VAL A 238 3.06 -5.41 -9.13
C VAL A 238 3.28 -3.90 -9.10
N PHE A 239 4.54 -3.49 -9.15
CA PHE A 239 4.96 -2.11 -9.26
C PHE A 239 5.19 -1.74 -10.71
N GLY A 240 4.82 -0.52 -11.08
CA GLY A 240 4.88 -0.07 -12.46
C GLY A 240 4.41 1.36 -12.63
N ARG A 241 3.98 1.68 -13.85
CA ARG A 241 3.60 3.03 -14.24
C ARG A 241 2.20 3.07 -14.83
N PHE A 242 1.39 3.99 -14.33
CA PHE A 242 0.05 4.28 -14.83
C PHE A 242 0.09 5.42 -15.86
N THR A 243 -0.66 5.29 -16.94
CA THR A 243 -0.91 6.37 -17.91
C THR A 243 -2.39 6.38 -18.26
N GLY A 244 -3.04 7.53 -18.17
CA GLY A 244 -4.47 7.62 -18.40
C GLY A 244 -5.08 8.86 -17.79
N LYS A 245 -6.35 8.78 -17.39
CA LYS A 245 -7.11 9.91 -16.87
C LYS A 245 -7.93 9.55 -15.64
N ALA A 246 -8.10 10.55 -14.79
CA ALA A 246 -9.00 10.53 -13.65
C ALA A 246 -9.91 11.77 -13.69
N VAL A 247 -11.14 11.66 -13.20
CA VAL A 247 -12.12 12.76 -13.21
C VAL A 247 -12.57 13.06 -11.77
N LEU A 248 -12.35 14.29 -11.32
CA LEU A 248 -12.75 14.78 -10.00
C LEU A 248 -14.27 15.00 -9.92
N ASP A 249 -14.81 15.23 -8.71
CA ASP A 249 -16.26 15.36 -8.52
C ASP A 249 -16.86 16.59 -9.22
N ASP A 250 -16.04 17.61 -9.47
CA ASP A 250 -16.43 18.83 -10.19
C ASP A 250 -16.31 18.69 -11.73
N GLY A 251 -15.90 17.51 -12.21
CA GLY A 251 -15.69 17.23 -13.63
C GLY A 251 -14.30 17.59 -14.15
N THR A 252 -13.40 18.11 -13.31
CA THR A 252 -12.00 18.36 -13.69
C THR A 252 -11.33 17.05 -14.09
N VAL A 253 -10.70 17.05 -15.27
CA VAL A 253 -9.94 15.89 -15.78
C VAL A 253 -8.47 16.06 -15.42
N ILE A 254 -7.92 15.06 -14.75
CA ILE A 254 -6.50 14.94 -14.44
C ILE A 254 -5.91 13.86 -15.34
N GLU A 255 -4.99 14.24 -16.22
CA GLU A 255 -4.24 13.29 -17.04
C GLU A 255 -2.91 12.96 -16.36
N VAL A 256 -2.56 11.69 -16.38
CA VAL A 256 -1.30 11.20 -15.83
C VAL A 256 -0.53 10.42 -16.88
N ARG A 257 0.78 10.54 -16.86
CA ARG A 257 1.69 9.82 -17.74
C ARG A 257 2.86 9.28 -16.95
N ASP A 258 3.18 8.01 -17.17
CA ASP A 258 4.29 7.33 -16.50
C ASP A 258 4.24 7.44 -14.96
N PHE A 259 3.04 7.53 -14.39
CA PHE A 259 2.80 7.84 -12.98
C PHE A 259 3.11 6.63 -12.10
N PRO A 260 4.06 6.73 -11.16
CA PRO A 260 4.52 5.58 -10.39
C PRO A 260 3.46 5.12 -9.40
N GLY A 261 3.30 3.81 -9.28
CA GLY A 261 2.43 3.20 -8.29
C GLY A 261 2.52 1.68 -8.31
N PHE A 262 1.57 1.04 -7.65
CA PHE A 262 1.44 -0.41 -7.71
C PHE A 262 -0.02 -0.82 -7.74
N ALA A 263 -0.24 -2.07 -8.16
CA ALA A 263 -1.47 -2.78 -7.93
C ALA A 263 -1.19 -4.25 -7.65
N GLU A 264 -2.00 -4.86 -6.81
CA GLU A 264 -1.82 -6.20 -6.28
C GLU A 264 -3.07 -7.05 -6.42
N LYS A 265 -2.83 -8.35 -6.50
CA LYS A 265 -3.80 -9.40 -6.26
C LYS A 265 -3.21 -10.33 -5.23
N VAL A 266 -3.96 -10.57 -4.16
CA VAL A 266 -3.51 -11.46 -3.09
C VAL A 266 -4.61 -12.46 -2.77
N GLU A 267 -4.25 -13.73 -2.72
CA GLU A 267 -5.05 -14.79 -2.11
C GLU A 267 -4.40 -15.22 -0.80
N ASN A 268 -5.16 -15.20 0.29
CA ASN A 268 -4.67 -15.61 1.60
C ASN A 268 -5.60 -16.64 2.26
N LYS A 269 -5.01 -17.69 2.82
CA LYS A 269 -5.59 -18.72 3.66
C LYS A 269 -4.79 -18.76 4.96
N TRP A 270 -5.35 -18.20 6.04
CA TRP A 270 -4.67 -18.05 7.32
C TRP A 270 -5.59 -18.27 8.52
#